data_AF-A0A7I8DDX4-F1
#
_entry.id   AF-A0A7I8DDX4-F1
#
_cell.length_a   1.000
_cell.length_b   1.000
_cell.length_c   1.000
_cell.angle_alpha   90.00
_cell.angle_beta   90.00
_cell.angle_gamma   90.00
#
_symmetry.space_group_name_H-M   'P 1'
#
loop_
_entity.id
_entity.type
_entity.pdbx_description
1 polymer ?
#
loop_
_entity_poly.entity_id
_entity_poly.type
_entity_poly.pdbx_seq_one_letter_code
_entity_poly.pdbx_strand_id
1 'polypeptide(L)' 'MKSSHENPIRTAQEGAEYFGIEIGQTAPILVLKTDKGYFSMIVSGERGRVNFKEISQLRYT' A
#
# COMPACT_ATOMS: atom_id res chain seq x y z
N MET A 1 -21.22 -6.29 -0.48
CA MET A 1 -20.10 -5.34 -0.31
C MET A 1 -20.70 -3.94 -0.34
N LYS A 2 -20.81 -3.25 0.81
CA LYS A 2 -21.39 -1.89 0.84
C LYS A 2 -20.43 -0.93 0.12
N SER A 3 -20.90 -0.35 -0.97
CA SER A 3 -20.12 0.49 -1.90
C SER A 3 -20.16 1.99 -1.57
N SER A 4 -20.82 2.42 -0.48
CA SER A 4 -20.85 3.82 -0.03
C SER A 4 -20.51 3.91 1.45
N HIS A 5 -19.26 4.30 1.75
CA HIS A 5 -18.86 4.78 3.08
C HIS A 5 -18.80 6.31 3.03
N GLU A 6 -19.39 6.97 4.03
CA GLU A 6 -19.50 8.44 4.05
C GLU A 6 -18.14 9.13 4.29
N ASN A 7 -17.17 8.41 4.83
CA ASN A 7 -15.83 8.93 5.14
C ASN A 7 -14.75 8.13 4.41
N PRO A 8 -13.97 8.76 3.50
CA PRO A 8 -12.95 8.05 2.73
C PRO A 8 -11.89 7.41 3.64
N ILE A 9 -11.57 6.16 3.36
CA ILE A 9 -10.47 5.41 4.00
C ILE A 9 -9.15 5.91 3.40
N ARG A 10 -8.30 6.52 4.23
CA ARG A 10 -7.02 7.14 3.87
C ARG A 10 -5.82 6.38 4.41
N THR A 11 -6.00 5.53 5.41
CA THR A 11 -4.89 4.79 6.04
C THR A 11 -5.13 3.28 6.07
N ALA A 12 -4.04 2.51 6.20
CA ALA A 12 -4.13 1.07 6.44
C ALA A 12 -4.90 0.76 7.73
N GLN A 13 -4.73 1.59 8.77
CA GLN A 13 -5.45 1.43 10.04
C GLN A 13 -6.96 1.62 9.87
N GLU A 14 -7.38 2.70 9.20
CA GLU A 14 -8.80 2.96 8.90
C GLU A 14 -9.40 1.83 8.05
N GLY A 15 -8.62 1.27 7.11
CA GLY A 15 -9.05 0.12 6.31
C GLY A 15 -9.24 -1.14 7.16
N ALA A 16 -8.27 -1.45 8.01
CA ALA A 16 -8.33 -2.60 8.92
C ALA A 16 -9.56 -2.53 9.84
N GLU A 17 -9.79 -1.37 10.45
CA GLU A 17 -10.95 -1.11 11.31
C GLU A 17 -12.27 -1.21 10.55
N TYR A 18 -12.35 -0.61 9.36
CA TYR A 18 -13.56 -0.64 8.54
C TYR A 18 -13.94 -2.05 8.07
N PHE A 19 -12.96 -2.88 7.72
CA PHE A 19 -13.19 -4.22 7.19
C PHE A 19 -13.16 -5.33 8.26
N GLY A 20 -12.76 -5.03 9.50
CA GLY A 20 -12.63 -6.02 10.57
C GLY A 20 -11.53 -7.05 10.30
N ILE A 21 -10.40 -6.61 9.74
CA ILE A 21 -9.24 -7.44 9.39
C ILE A 21 -7.99 -6.96 10.12
N GLU A 22 -6.97 -7.81 10.19
CA GLU A 22 -5.66 -7.40 10.72
C GLU A 22 -4.98 -6.39 9.78
N ILE A 23 -4.21 -5.46 10.32
CA ILE A 23 -3.55 -4.42 9.52
C ILE A 23 -2.65 -4.99 8.41
N GLY A 24 -2.00 -6.13 8.68
CA GLY A 24 -1.16 -6.85 7.70
C GLY A 24 -1.94 -7.41 6.50
N GLN A 25 -3.27 -7.55 6.63
CA GLN A 25 -4.15 -7.98 5.54
C GLN A 25 -4.59 -6.82 4.64
N THR A 26 -4.27 -5.57 4.99
CA THR A 26 -4.44 -4.44 4.08
C THR A 26 -3.32 -4.41 3.05
N ALA A 27 -3.62 -3.88 1.86
CA ALA A 27 -2.68 -3.83 0.74
C ALA A 27 -2.49 -2.38 0.23
N PRO A 28 -1.77 -1.50 0.95
CA PRO A 28 -1.40 -0.18 0.43
C PRO A 28 -0.66 -0.28 -0.91
N ILE A 29 -1.00 0.62 -1.84
CA ILE A 29 -0.37 0.70 -3.16
C ILE A 29 0.41 2.02 -3.25
N LEU A 30 1.71 1.90 -3.46
CA LEU A 30 2.58 3.04 -3.77
C LEU A 30 2.82 3.10 -5.27
N VAL A 31 2.43 4.21 -5.89
CA VAL A 31 2.75 4.52 -7.30
C VAL A 31 4.08 5.26 -7.33
N LEU A 32 5.10 4.63 -7.91
CA LEU A 32 6.47 5.14 -7.95
C LEU A 32 6.79 5.61 -9.37
N LYS A 33 7.42 6.78 -9.48
CA LYS A 33 7.99 7.29 -10.73
C LYS A 33 9.51 7.20 -10.64
N THR A 34 10.13 6.58 -11.65
CA THR A 34 11.58 6.52 -11.80
C THR A 34 11.98 7.02 -13.19
N ASP A 35 13.28 7.07 -13.46
CA ASP A 35 13.85 7.28 -14.80
C ASP A 35 13.45 6.18 -15.80
N LYS A 36 13.09 5.00 -15.30
CA LYS A 36 12.65 3.83 -16.09
C LYS A 36 11.14 3.77 -16.32
N GLY A 37 10.37 4.71 -15.79
CA GLY A 37 8.91 4.75 -15.93
C GLY A 37 8.17 4.64 -14.61
N TYR A 38 6.91 4.19 -14.67
CA TYR A 38 6.02 4.06 -13.51
C TYR A 38 5.96 2.61 -13.03
N PHE A 39 5.96 2.44 -11.72
CA PHE A 39 5.86 1.15 -11.03
C PHE A 39 4.75 1.23 -9.98
N SER A 40 4.00 0.14 -9.79
CA SER A 40 3.14 -0.03 -8.62
C SER A 40 3.82 -0.99 -7.65
N MET A 41 3.79 -0.63 -6.36
CA MET A 41 4.28 -1.48 -5.30
C MET A 41 3.16 -1.73 -4.31
N ILE A 42 2.75 -2.99 -4.22
CA ILE A 42 1.75 -3.48 -3.27
C ILE A 42 2.50 -4.02 -2.07
N VAL A 43 2.18 -3.54 -0.88
CA VAL A 43 2.84 -3.94 0.38
C VAL A 43 1.80 -4.35 1.41
N SER A 44 2.19 -5.19 2.38
CA SER A 44 1.38 -5.41 3.59
C SER A 44 1.31 -4.11 4.39
N GLY A 45 0.15 -3.81 4.98
CA GLY A 45 -0.04 -2.66 5.88
C GLY A 45 0.87 -2.70 7.12
N GLU A 46 1.35 -3.87 7.53
CA GLU A 46 2.26 -4.02 8.68
C GLU A 46 3.73 -3.75 8.32
N ARG A 47 4.07 -3.64 7.02
CA ARG A 47 5.45 -3.41 6.56
C ARG A 47 6.06 -2.14 7.17
N GLY A 48 5.23 -1.14 7.43
CA GLY A 48 5.69 0.18 7.86
C GLY A 48 6.38 0.94 6.72
N ARG A 49 7.47 1.66 7.03
CA ARG A 49 8.17 2.52 6.07
C ARG A 49 8.91 1.71 5.01
N VAL A 50 8.86 2.18 3.77
CA VAL A 50 9.61 1.62 2.64
C VAL A 50 10.93 2.36 2.50
N ASN A 51 12.03 1.61 2.38
CA ASN A 51 13.34 2.16 2.05
C ASN A 51 13.53 2.23 0.53
N PHE A 52 13.40 3.42 -0.07
CA PHE A 52 13.56 3.58 -1.51
C PHE A 52 14.96 3.26 -2.03
N LYS A 53 16.00 3.35 -1.19
CA LYS A 53 17.35 2.95 -1.58
C LYS A 53 17.41 1.44 -1.81
N GLU A 54 16.83 0.64 -0.92
CA GLU A 54 16.70 -0.82 -1.12
C GLU A 54 15.85 -1.14 -2.35
N ILE A 55 14.71 -0.47 -2.53
CA ILE A 55 13.83 -0.67 -3.70
C ILE A 55 14.57 -0.36 -5.01
N SER A 56 15.42 0.66 -5.05
CA SER A 56 16.19 1.01 -6.26
C SER A 56 17.16 -0.09 -6.72
N GLN A 57 17.54 -1.00 -5.82
CA GLN A 57 18.43 -2.12 -6.13
C GLN A 57 17.69 -3.37 -6.61
N LEU A 58 16.36 -3.41 -6.48
CA LEU A 58 15.56 -4.52 -6.98
C LEU A 58 15.64 -4.56 -8.50
N ARG A 59 16.09 -5.70 -9.03
CA ARG A 59 16.02 -5.98 -10.46
C ARG A 59 14.73 -6.75 -10.72
N TYR A 60 13.92 -6.21 -11.62
CA TYR A 60 12.79 -6.92 -12.19
C TYR A 60 13.33 -7.68 -13.41
N THR A 61 13.26 -9.01 -13.36
CA THR A 61 13.77 -9.92 -14.40
C THR A 61 12.87 -9.93 -15.62
#